data_AF-A0A7X1H3X3-F1
#
_entry.id   AF-A0A7X1H3X3-F1
#
_cell.length_a   1.000
_cell.length_b   1.000
_cell.length_c   1.000
_cell.angle_alpha   90.00
_cell.angle_beta   90.00
_cell.angle_gamma   90.00
#
_symmetry.space_group_name_H-M   'P 1'
#
loop_
_entity.id
_entity.type
_entity.pdbx_description
1 polymer ?
#
loop_
_entity_poly.entity_id
_entity_poly.type
_entity_poly.pdbx_seq_one_letter_code
_entity_poly.pdbx_strand_id
1 'polypeptide(L)'
;MAENTSNNQNKYAHVDMKTVDSFLDKVERILEELISKANQLPKIDENGFSECPFAEELYAYKEKAARNLEKAIKRLRQYILPVEREIERCRQNLKKISSDRQKLHDDEAKKNYNNAKEAQLSEYNQAIQRRKRLFEIIQKADKELEKAKEKKWPPGDLKEQNSFNPESASGSIVTPRNNGMPNHNHRETPVFEKEINSLISMGPIGGN
;
A
#
# COMPACT_ATOMS: atom_id res chain seq x y z
N MET A 1 26.47 26.77 -38.27
CA MET A 1 25.35 26.62 -37.32
C MET A 1 25.04 25.13 -37.22
N ALA A 2 25.52 24.47 -36.17
CA ALA A 2 25.29 23.05 -35.93
C ALA A 2 24.46 22.95 -34.65
N GLU A 3 23.22 22.48 -34.77
CA GLU A 3 22.30 22.33 -33.64
C GLU A 3 22.64 21.06 -32.86
N ASN A 4 23.08 21.29 -31.62
CA ASN A 4 23.25 20.31 -30.56
C ASN A 4 21.91 19.63 -30.25
N THR A 5 21.68 18.46 -30.84
CA THR A 5 20.60 17.56 -30.41
C THR A 5 21.15 16.57 -29.39
N SER A 6 21.50 17.07 -28.20
CA SER A 6 21.98 16.25 -27.09
C SER A 6 20.90 16.07 -26.03
N ASN A 7 20.53 14.81 -25.81
CA ASN A 7 20.05 14.25 -24.55
C ASN A 7 18.72 14.73 -23.98
N ASN A 8 17.61 14.20 -24.52
CA ASN A 8 16.31 14.18 -23.84
C ASN A 8 15.74 12.76 -23.66
N GLN A 9 16.60 11.76 -23.47
CA GLN A 9 16.19 10.35 -23.34
C GLN A 9 16.24 9.77 -21.93
N ASN A 10 16.62 10.53 -20.89
CA ASN A 10 16.85 9.96 -19.56
C ASN A 10 15.94 10.53 -18.46
N LYS A 11 14.66 10.80 -18.78
CA LYS A 11 13.69 11.36 -17.80
C LYS A 11 12.76 10.34 -17.15
N TYR A 12 12.94 9.05 -17.46
CA TYR A 12 12.24 7.97 -16.77
C TYR A 12 13.29 7.09 -16.11
N ALA A 13 13.66 7.46 -14.88
CA ALA A 13 14.47 6.61 -14.03
C ALA A 13 13.94 5.16 -14.12
N HIS A 14 14.86 4.21 -14.28
CA HIS A 14 14.52 2.80 -14.23
C HIS A 14 13.76 2.53 -12.92
N VAL A 15 12.47 2.23 -13.01
CA VAL A 15 11.64 1.97 -11.84
C VAL A 15 11.85 0.52 -11.45
N ASP A 16 12.38 0.31 -10.25
CA ASP A 16 12.51 -1.02 -9.65
C ASP A 16 11.12 -1.63 -9.40
N MET A 17 10.91 -2.88 -9.85
CA MET A 17 9.66 -3.60 -9.66
C MET A 17 9.33 -3.83 -8.18
N LYS A 18 10.33 -3.90 -7.28
CA LYS A 18 10.07 -3.96 -5.83
C LYS A 18 9.44 -2.67 -5.30
N THR A 19 9.78 -1.53 -5.91
CA THR A 19 9.14 -0.25 -5.59
C THR A 19 7.68 -0.24 -6.05
N VAL A 20 7.38 -0.87 -7.19
CA VAL A 20 5.99 -1.04 -7.65
C VAL A 20 5.20 -1.90 -6.68
N ASP A 21 5.75 -3.06 -6.27
CA ASP A 21 5.08 -3.99 -5.36
C ASP A 21 4.77 -3.34 -4.00
N SER A 22 5.77 -2.72 -3.37
CA SER A 22 5.57 -2.00 -2.10
C SER A 22 4.58 -0.85 -2.21
N PHE A 23 4.50 -0.18 -3.36
CA PHE A 23 3.53 0.88 -3.58
C PHE A 23 2.11 0.34 -3.81
N LEU A 24 1.95 -0.80 -4.51
CA LEU A 24 0.67 -1.50 -4.65
C LEU A 24 0.12 -1.87 -3.26
N ASP A 25 0.95 -2.49 -2.41
CA ASP A 25 0.56 -2.84 -1.03
C ASP A 25 0.15 -1.61 -0.22
N LYS A 26 0.87 -0.49 -0.39
CA LYS A 26 0.52 0.77 0.26
C LYS A 26 -0.86 1.29 -0.20
N VAL A 27 -1.14 1.26 -1.51
CA VAL A 27 -2.43 1.74 -2.03
C VAL A 27 -3.58 0.86 -1.56
N GLU A 28 -3.39 -0.45 -1.49
CA GLU A 28 -4.40 -1.37 -0.93
C GLU A 28 -4.73 -1.03 0.52
N ARG A 29 -3.73 -0.79 1.37
CA ARG A 29 -3.97 -0.37 2.77
C ARG A 29 -4.74 0.94 2.87
N ILE A 30 -4.42 1.93 2.02
CA ILE A 30 -5.15 3.21 1.98
C ILE A 30 -6.60 3.00 1.50
N LEU A 31 -6.81 2.10 0.55
CA LEU A 31 -8.13 1.74 0.05
C LEU A 31 -8.96 1.06 1.16
N GLU A 32 -8.38 0.10 1.88
CA GLU A 32 -9.02 -0.55 3.02
C GLU A 32 -9.35 0.45 4.14
N GLU A 33 -8.48 1.42 4.39
CA GLU A 33 -8.72 2.50 5.35
C GLU A 33 -9.94 3.35 4.95
N LEU A 34 -10.06 3.73 3.67
CA LEU A 34 -11.23 4.46 3.18
C LEU A 34 -12.51 3.62 3.33
N ILE A 35 -12.48 2.35 2.93
CA ILE A 35 -13.64 1.45 3.03
C ILE A 35 -14.08 1.32 4.48
N SER A 36 -13.13 1.08 5.39
CA SER A 36 -13.39 0.97 6.83
C SER A 36 -14.06 2.24 7.38
N LYS A 37 -13.47 3.41 7.11
CA LYS A 37 -14.02 4.70 7.56
C LYS A 37 -15.39 5.00 6.96
N ALA A 38 -15.60 4.71 5.67
CA ALA A 38 -16.88 4.92 5.00
C ALA A 38 -18.01 4.02 5.55
N ASN A 39 -17.66 2.86 6.13
CA ASN A 39 -18.61 1.94 6.76
C ASN A 39 -18.92 2.32 8.22
N GLN A 40 -18.09 3.14 8.85
CA GLN A 40 -18.29 3.63 10.22
C GLN A 40 -19.08 4.95 10.29
N LEU A 41 -19.44 5.54 9.14
CA LEU A 41 -20.13 6.83 9.13
C LEU A 41 -21.54 6.71 9.73
N PRO A 42 -21.88 7.54 10.73
CA PRO A 42 -23.22 7.60 11.27
C PRO A 42 -24.17 8.21 10.24
N LYS A 43 -25.47 7.96 10.40
CA LYS A 43 -26.49 8.66 9.60
C LYS A 43 -26.53 10.12 10.01
N ILE A 44 -26.68 10.99 9.02
CA ILE A 44 -26.85 12.43 9.20
C ILE A 44 -28.07 12.88 8.38
N ASP A 45 -28.77 13.90 8.87
CA ASP A 45 -29.85 14.53 8.13
C ASP A 45 -29.34 15.61 7.16
N GLU A 46 -30.25 16.26 6.45
CA GLU A 46 -29.94 17.32 5.49
C GLU A 46 -29.31 18.57 6.15
N ASN A 47 -29.47 18.73 7.47
CA ASN A 47 -28.93 19.84 8.25
C ASN A 47 -27.59 19.51 8.93
N GLY A 48 -27.08 18.29 8.75
CA GLY A 48 -25.82 17.84 9.34
C GLY A 48 -25.96 17.40 10.79
N PHE A 49 -27.19 17.22 11.28
CA PHE A 49 -27.44 16.67 12.59
C PHE A 49 -27.23 15.15 12.59
N SER A 50 -26.58 14.67 13.64
CA SER A 50 -26.42 13.25 13.93
C SER A 50 -26.58 13.03 15.43
N GLU A 51 -27.18 11.90 15.80
CA GLU A 51 -27.17 11.45 17.21
C GLU A 51 -25.76 11.12 17.68
N CYS A 52 -24.83 10.86 16.75
CA CYS A 52 -23.42 10.64 17.06
C CYS A 52 -22.71 12.00 17.27
N PRO A 53 -22.15 12.27 18.46
CA PRO A 53 -21.46 13.53 18.74
C PRO A 53 -20.17 13.71 17.94
N PHE A 54 -19.63 12.62 17.36
CA PHE A 54 -18.39 12.61 16.58
C PHE A 54 -18.63 12.52 15.06
N ALA A 55 -19.87 12.72 14.61
CA ALA A 55 -20.22 12.54 13.20
C ALA A 55 -19.38 13.44 12.27
N GLU A 56 -19.25 14.73 12.59
CA GLU A 56 -18.45 15.67 11.80
C GLU A 56 -17.00 15.20 11.65
N GLU A 57 -16.40 14.73 12.74
CA GLU A 57 -15.02 14.23 12.77
C GLU A 57 -14.87 12.97 11.92
N LEU A 58 -15.77 11.98 12.06
CA LEU A 58 -15.75 10.75 11.27
C LEU A 58 -15.86 11.03 9.76
N TYR A 59 -16.71 11.98 9.37
CA TYR A 59 -16.80 12.45 7.98
C TYR A 59 -15.49 13.12 7.53
N ALA A 60 -14.88 13.97 8.36
CA ALA A 60 -13.57 14.57 8.07
C ALA A 60 -12.46 13.51 7.89
N TYR A 61 -12.43 12.46 8.72
CA TYR A 61 -11.48 11.35 8.56
C TYR A 61 -11.64 10.59 7.26
N LYS A 62 -12.88 10.37 6.85
CA LYS A 62 -13.21 9.74 5.57
C LYS A 62 -12.81 10.64 4.40
N GLU A 63 -13.04 11.95 4.46
CA GLU A 63 -12.60 12.91 3.43
C GLU A 63 -11.07 12.96 3.32
N LYS A 64 -10.36 12.94 4.46
CA LYS A 64 -8.89 12.84 4.49
C LYS A 64 -8.40 11.54 3.84
N ALA A 65 -9.03 10.40 4.14
CA ALA A 65 -8.71 9.12 3.52
C ALA A 65 -8.97 9.12 2.02
N ALA A 66 -10.09 9.71 1.56
CA ALA A 66 -10.43 9.84 0.14
C ALA A 66 -9.37 10.67 -0.61
N ARG A 67 -8.98 11.83 -0.08
CA ARG A 67 -7.91 12.66 -0.69
C ARG A 67 -6.55 11.97 -0.72
N ASN A 68 -6.23 11.17 0.30
CA ASN A 68 -5.01 10.37 0.32
C ASN A 68 -5.05 9.29 -0.77
N LEU A 69 -6.18 8.61 -0.93
CA LEU A 69 -6.38 7.61 -1.96
C LEU A 69 -6.32 8.21 -3.36
N GLU A 70 -6.94 9.36 -3.61
CA GLU A 70 -6.84 10.08 -4.90
C GLU A 70 -5.39 10.40 -5.28
N LYS A 71 -4.61 10.92 -4.34
CA LYS A 71 -3.17 11.18 -4.53
C LYS A 71 -2.40 9.89 -4.82
N ALA A 72 -2.72 8.81 -4.10
CA ALA A 72 -2.07 7.51 -4.27
C ALA A 72 -2.37 6.90 -5.64
N ILE A 73 -3.64 6.90 -6.09
CA ILE A 73 -4.05 6.42 -7.42
C ILE A 73 -3.36 7.22 -8.53
N LYS A 74 -3.31 8.56 -8.40
CA LYS A 74 -2.63 9.41 -9.39
C LYS A 74 -1.18 9.01 -9.57
N ARG A 75 -0.48 8.69 -8.47
CA ARG A 75 0.89 8.15 -8.52
C ARG A 75 0.91 6.71 -9.03
N LEU A 76 -0.05 5.87 -8.68
CA LEU A 76 -0.13 4.48 -9.13
C LEU A 76 -0.24 4.38 -10.65
N ARG A 77 -1.02 5.27 -11.28
CA ARG A 77 -1.15 5.36 -12.75
C ARG A 77 0.19 5.63 -13.44
N GLN A 78 1.15 6.27 -12.77
CA GLN A 78 2.49 6.52 -13.34
C GLN A 78 3.32 5.22 -13.47
N TYR A 79 2.97 4.16 -12.74
CA TYR A 79 3.64 2.85 -12.83
C TYR A 79 3.14 1.96 -13.97
N ILE A 80 2.07 2.35 -14.69
CA ILE A 80 1.56 1.59 -15.85
C ILE A 80 2.66 1.41 -16.90
N LEU A 81 3.25 2.51 -17.37
CA LEU A 81 4.26 2.48 -18.43
C LEU A 81 5.52 1.68 -18.02
N PRO A 82 6.09 1.86 -16.81
CA PRO A 82 7.19 1.01 -16.34
C PRO A 82 6.87 -0.48 -16.36
N VAL A 83 5.69 -0.90 -15.89
CA VAL A 83 5.29 -2.31 -15.88
C VAL A 83 5.11 -2.84 -17.31
N GLU A 84 4.54 -2.05 -18.22
CA GLU A 84 4.41 -2.43 -19.63
C GLU A 84 5.77 -2.58 -20.33
N ARG A 85 6.71 -1.68 -20.05
CA ARG A 85 8.10 -1.80 -20.55
C ARG A 85 8.77 -3.05 -20.03
N GLU A 86 8.54 -3.42 -18.77
CA GLU A 86 9.10 -4.62 -18.18
C GLU A 86 8.54 -5.90 -18.81
N ILE A 87 7.24 -5.93 -19.10
CA ILE A 87 6.59 -7.00 -19.86
C ILE A 87 7.24 -7.13 -21.24
N GLU A 88 7.48 -6.02 -21.93
CA GLU A 88 8.09 -6.01 -23.26
C GLU A 88 9.56 -6.44 -23.23
N ARG A 89 10.35 -5.98 -22.25
CA ARG A 89 11.72 -6.44 -21.99
C ARG A 89 11.75 -7.96 -21.84
N CYS A 90 10.89 -8.51 -20.99
CA CYS A 90 10.79 -9.96 -20.78
C CYS A 90 10.46 -10.72 -22.08
N ARG A 91 9.54 -10.21 -22.90
CA ARG A 91 9.19 -10.81 -24.20
C ARG A 91 10.36 -10.83 -25.17
N GLN A 92 11.08 -9.71 -25.29
CA GLN A 92 12.24 -9.60 -26.16
C GLN A 92 13.35 -10.57 -25.72
N ASN A 93 13.59 -10.68 -24.43
CA ASN A 93 14.54 -11.63 -23.87
C ASN A 93 14.14 -13.08 -24.18
N LEU A 94 12.87 -13.46 -24.00
CA LEU A 94 12.38 -14.79 -24.36
C LEU A 94 12.60 -15.11 -25.85
N LYS A 95 12.32 -14.14 -26.74
CA LYS A 95 12.57 -14.28 -28.18
C LYS A 95 14.05 -14.50 -28.47
N LYS A 96 14.94 -13.74 -27.81
CA LYS A 96 16.39 -13.86 -27.96
C LYS A 96 16.89 -15.21 -27.47
N ILE A 97 16.52 -15.62 -26.26
CA ILE A 97 16.86 -16.93 -25.68
C ILE A 97 16.43 -18.06 -26.60
N SER A 98 15.21 -17.98 -27.14
CA SER A 98 14.70 -19.00 -28.08
C SER A 98 15.49 -19.05 -29.39
N SER A 99 15.83 -17.89 -29.96
CA SER A 99 16.60 -17.76 -31.21
C SER A 99 18.03 -18.28 -31.04
N ASP A 100 18.69 -17.91 -29.94
CA ASP A 100 20.07 -18.30 -29.67
C ASP A 100 20.16 -19.80 -29.36
N ARG A 101 19.19 -20.35 -28.61
CA ARG A 101 19.11 -21.80 -28.34
C ARG A 101 19.04 -22.65 -29.61
N GLN A 102 18.36 -22.18 -30.65
CA GLN A 102 18.22 -22.94 -31.91
C GLN A 102 19.56 -23.13 -32.65
N LYS A 103 20.55 -22.28 -32.38
CA LYS A 103 21.87 -22.32 -33.00
C LYS A 103 22.87 -23.17 -32.23
N LEU A 104 22.47 -23.71 -31.07
CA LEU A 104 23.34 -24.50 -30.21
C LEU A 104 23.25 -25.97 -30.59
N HIS A 105 24.42 -26.60 -30.73
CA HIS A 105 24.54 -28.03 -30.95
C HIS A 105 24.87 -28.79 -29.67
N ASP A 106 25.59 -28.15 -28.75
CA ASP A 106 25.95 -28.70 -27.44
C ASP A 106 24.76 -28.79 -26.48
N ASP A 107 24.64 -29.93 -25.80
CA ASP A 107 23.50 -30.23 -24.93
C ASP A 107 23.59 -29.55 -23.56
N GLU A 108 24.81 -29.32 -23.05
CA GLU A 108 25.01 -28.57 -21.81
C GLU A 108 24.62 -27.10 -22.00
N ALA A 109 25.04 -26.48 -23.10
CA ALA A 109 24.62 -25.15 -23.48
C ALA A 109 23.09 -25.05 -23.65
N LYS A 110 22.45 -26.03 -24.31
CA LYS A 110 20.97 -26.06 -24.43
C LYS A 110 20.29 -26.15 -23.07
N LYS A 111 20.82 -26.92 -22.13
CA LYS A 111 20.28 -27.02 -20.77
C LYS A 111 20.35 -25.67 -20.05
N ASN A 112 21.47 -24.96 -20.14
CA ASN A 112 21.61 -23.61 -19.57
C ASN A 112 20.60 -22.62 -20.17
N TYR A 113 20.36 -22.69 -21.48
CA TYR A 113 19.33 -21.88 -22.14
C TYR A 113 17.90 -22.24 -21.71
N ASN A 114 17.61 -23.51 -21.42
CA ASN A 114 16.30 -23.89 -20.86
C ASN A 114 16.09 -23.26 -19.48
N ASN A 115 17.09 -23.32 -18.60
CA ASN A 115 17.03 -22.68 -17.28
C ASN A 115 16.83 -21.16 -17.40
N ALA A 116 17.57 -20.51 -18.31
CA ALA A 116 17.40 -19.08 -18.59
C ALA A 116 16.00 -18.74 -19.12
N LYS A 117 15.44 -19.60 -19.99
CA LYS A 117 14.08 -19.46 -20.49
C LYS A 117 13.04 -19.55 -19.37
N GLU A 118 13.19 -20.52 -18.47
CA GLU A 118 12.28 -20.71 -17.33
C GLU A 118 12.34 -19.52 -16.36
N ALA A 119 13.54 -19.04 -16.03
CA ALA A 119 13.73 -17.85 -15.21
C ALA A 119 13.08 -16.62 -15.85
N GLN A 120 13.32 -16.39 -17.15
CA GLN A 120 12.73 -15.26 -17.87
C GLN A 120 11.20 -15.36 -17.99
N LEU A 121 10.66 -16.58 -18.13
CA LEU A 121 9.21 -16.82 -18.16
C LEU A 121 8.58 -16.53 -16.79
N SER A 122 9.26 -16.88 -15.70
CA SER A 122 8.84 -16.53 -14.35
C SER A 122 8.75 -15.01 -14.17
N GLU A 123 9.79 -14.26 -14.55
CA GLU A 123 9.79 -12.79 -14.53
C GLU A 123 8.65 -12.20 -15.37
N TYR A 124 8.44 -12.72 -16.59
CA TYR A 124 7.36 -12.31 -17.48
C TYR A 124 6.00 -12.46 -16.80
N ASN A 125 5.75 -13.63 -16.21
CA ASN A 125 4.50 -13.92 -15.53
C ASN A 125 4.28 -13.00 -14.33
N GLN A 126 5.33 -12.73 -13.53
CA GLN A 126 5.23 -11.78 -12.44
C GLN A 126 4.89 -10.36 -12.93
N ALA A 127 5.50 -9.89 -14.01
CA ALA A 127 5.19 -8.58 -14.58
C ALA A 127 3.73 -8.49 -15.09
N ILE A 128 3.21 -9.57 -15.68
CA ILE A 128 1.80 -9.67 -16.07
C ILE A 128 0.87 -9.62 -14.84
N GLN A 129 1.21 -10.32 -13.77
CA GLN A 129 0.42 -10.28 -12.52
C GLN A 129 0.43 -8.89 -11.89
N ARG A 130 1.59 -8.21 -11.87
CA ARG A 130 1.68 -6.81 -11.40
C ARG A 130 0.77 -5.89 -12.21
N ARG A 131 0.78 -6.02 -13.54
CA ARG A 131 -0.11 -5.23 -14.40
C ARG A 131 -1.58 -5.48 -14.05
N LYS A 132 -1.97 -6.74 -13.91
CA LYS A 132 -3.34 -7.12 -13.54
C LYS A 132 -3.74 -6.49 -12.20
N ARG A 133 -2.93 -6.71 -11.16
CA ARG A 133 -3.14 -6.15 -9.81
C ARG A 133 -3.23 -4.61 -9.84
N LEU A 134 -2.36 -3.95 -10.59
CA LEU A 134 -2.37 -2.50 -10.74
C LEU A 134 -3.70 -1.99 -11.31
N PHE A 135 -4.21 -2.60 -12.38
CA PHE A 135 -5.51 -2.20 -12.96
C PHE A 135 -6.68 -2.53 -12.04
N GLU A 136 -6.65 -3.68 -11.35
CA GLU A 136 -7.69 -4.06 -10.39
C GLU A 136 -7.78 -3.08 -9.22
N ILE A 137 -6.64 -2.69 -8.63
CA ILE A 137 -6.61 -1.70 -7.55
C ILE A 137 -7.12 -0.35 -8.04
N ILE A 138 -6.67 0.13 -9.21
CA ILE A 138 -7.14 1.41 -9.76
C ILE A 138 -8.66 1.37 -9.94
N GLN A 139 -9.20 0.32 -10.57
CA GLN A 139 -10.62 0.20 -10.81
C GLN A 139 -11.43 0.13 -9.51
N LYS A 140 -10.96 -0.65 -8.53
CA LYS A 140 -11.62 -0.77 -7.23
C LYS A 140 -11.58 0.57 -6.48
N ALA A 141 -10.44 1.25 -6.50
CA ALA A 141 -10.25 2.51 -5.81
C ALA A 141 -11.07 3.65 -6.44
N ASP A 142 -11.15 3.73 -7.78
CA ASP A 142 -12.04 4.68 -8.47
C ASP A 142 -13.52 4.45 -8.05
N LYS A 143 -13.98 3.20 -8.00
CA LYS A 143 -15.35 2.86 -7.56
C LYS A 143 -15.63 3.28 -6.11
N GLU A 144 -14.71 3.01 -5.19
CA GLU A 144 -14.88 3.36 -3.79
C GLU A 144 -14.80 4.89 -3.56
N LEU A 145 -14.02 5.61 -4.36
CA LEU A 145 -14.02 7.08 -4.35
C LEU A 145 -15.36 7.66 -4.81
N GLU A 146 -16.00 7.09 -5.85
CA GLU A 146 -17.33 7.54 -6.27
C GLU A 146 -18.39 7.28 -5.18
N LYS A 147 -18.42 6.09 -4.58
CA LYS A 147 -19.30 5.80 -3.43
C LYS A 147 -19.03 6.72 -2.25
N ALA A 148 -17.76 7.03 -1.99
CA ALA A 148 -17.39 7.98 -0.96
C ALA A 148 -18.00 9.36 -1.26
N LYS A 149 -18.00 9.82 -2.51
CA LYS A 149 -18.59 11.13 -2.87
C LYS A 149 -20.10 11.21 -2.67
N GLU A 150 -20.82 10.09 -2.67
CA GLU A 150 -22.27 10.06 -2.37
C GLU A 150 -22.56 10.32 -0.88
N LYS A 151 -21.67 9.87 0.01
CA LYS A 151 -21.77 10.08 1.46
C LYS A 151 -20.97 11.31 1.89
N LYS A 152 -21.51 12.50 1.62
CA LYS A 152 -20.91 13.79 2.00
C LYS A 152 -21.59 14.40 3.21
N TRP A 153 -20.81 15.15 3.96
CA TRP A 153 -21.35 16.09 4.94
C TRP A 153 -22.13 17.19 4.20
N PRO A 154 -23.27 17.68 4.74
CA PRO A 154 -24.02 18.78 4.16
C PRO A 154 -23.15 20.02 3.95
N PRO A 155 -23.56 20.95 3.08
CA PRO A 155 -22.77 22.14 2.76
C PRO A 155 -22.38 22.91 4.03
N GLY A 156 -21.07 22.95 4.32
CA GLY A 156 -20.47 23.55 5.51
C GLY A 156 -19.02 23.08 5.66
N ASP A 157 -18.16 23.90 6.25
CA ASP A 157 -16.75 23.54 6.44
C ASP A 157 -16.60 22.53 7.60
N LEU A 158 -16.12 21.32 7.28
CA LEU A 158 -15.74 20.32 8.27
C LEU A 158 -14.53 20.82 9.07
N LYS A 159 -14.61 20.85 10.40
CA LYS A 159 -13.46 21.16 11.26
C LYS A 159 -12.52 19.96 11.33
N GLU A 160 -11.35 20.06 10.69
CA GLU A 160 -10.28 19.09 10.89
C GLU A 160 -9.65 19.26 12.28
N GLN A 161 -10.04 18.43 13.25
CA GLN A 161 -9.29 18.30 14.51
C GLN A 161 -8.19 17.24 14.39
N ASN A 162 -6.96 17.60 14.73
CA ASN A 162 -5.77 16.77 14.56
C ASN A 162 -5.64 15.59 15.54
N SER A 163 -6.54 15.42 16.52
CA SER A 163 -6.34 14.51 17.67
C SER A 163 -7.43 13.46 17.89
N PHE A 164 -8.42 13.31 17.02
CA PHE A 164 -9.50 12.33 17.23
C PHE A 164 -9.06 10.90 16.88
N ASN A 165 -9.35 9.94 17.76
CA ASN A 165 -9.17 8.51 17.49
C ASN A 165 -10.53 7.85 17.20
N PRO A 166 -10.81 7.41 15.96
CA PRO A 166 -12.10 6.82 15.58
C PRO A 166 -12.41 5.49 16.29
N GLU A 167 -11.40 4.75 16.75
CA GLU A 167 -11.60 3.50 17.49
C GLU A 167 -12.25 3.75 18.86
N SER A 168 -11.98 4.91 19.48
CA SER A 168 -12.58 5.29 20.77
C SER A 168 -14.06 5.65 20.66
N ALA A 169 -14.54 6.04 19.48
CA ALA A 169 -15.95 6.37 19.24
C ALA A 169 -16.86 5.14 19.06
N SER A 170 -16.26 3.97 18.80
CA SER A 170 -16.97 2.72 18.50
C SER A 170 -17.19 1.81 19.73
N GLY A 171 -16.82 2.26 20.94
CA GLY A 171 -16.83 1.45 22.15
C GLY A 171 -17.42 2.17 23.36
N SER A 172 -18.73 2.23 23.46
CA SER A 172 -19.43 2.48 24.73
C SER A 172 -20.66 1.60 24.82
N ILE A 173 -20.43 0.30 24.95
CA ILE A 173 -21.41 -0.58 25.58
C ILE A 173 -21.40 -0.19 27.06
N VAL A 174 -22.43 0.54 27.46
CA VAL A 174 -22.71 0.90 28.86
C VAL A 174 -22.86 -0.40 29.65
N THR A 175 -21.85 -0.77 30.41
CA THR A 175 -21.99 -1.79 31.45
C THR A 175 -22.74 -1.16 32.64
N PRO A 176 -23.75 -1.85 33.24
CA PRO A 176 -24.48 -1.29 34.37
C PRO A 176 -23.56 -1.12 35.57
N ARG A 177 -23.51 0.11 36.06
CA ARG A 177 -22.83 0.58 37.27
C ARG A 177 -23.43 -0.12 38.49
N ASN A 178 -22.70 -1.08 39.07
CA ASN A 178 -23.05 -1.65 40.37
C ASN A 178 -22.29 -0.92 41.48
N ASN A 179 -23.03 -0.42 42.46
CA ASN A 179 -22.54 0.33 43.61
C ASN A 179 -21.71 -0.56 44.55
N GLY A 180 -20.57 -0.04 45.03
CA GLY A 180 -19.83 -0.64 46.14
C GLY A 180 -18.47 0.04 46.36
N MET A 181 -18.39 0.89 47.38
CA MET A 181 -17.14 1.36 48.02
C MET A 181 -17.14 0.86 49.49
N PRO A 182 -16.04 0.94 50.27
CA PRO A 182 -14.61 0.98 49.93
C PRO A 182 -13.73 0.05 50.81
N ASN A 183 -12.40 0.08 50.58
CA ASN A 183 -11.32 0.01 51.59
C ASN A 183 -10.66 -1.38 51.91
N HIS A 184 -9.38 -1.59 51.53
CA HIS A 184 -8.18 -1.50 52.41
C HIS A 184 -6.90 -2.12 51.79
N ASN A 185 -5.81 -1.33 51.86
CA ASN A 185 -4.38 -1.63 52.12
C ASN A 185 -3.49 -2.60 51.30
N HIS A 186 -2.25 -2.08 51.13
CA HIS A 186 -0.93 -2.72 50.95
C HIS A 186 -0.60 -3.29 49.57
N ARG A 187 0.64 -3.25 49.05
CA ARG A 187 1.91 -2.51 49.24
C ARG A 187 2.83 -3.09 48.13
N GLU A 188 3.84 -2.34 47.70
CA GLU A 188 5.09 -2.79 47.03
C GLU A 188 5.14 -2.90 45.49
N THR A 189 5.89 -1.97 44.92
CA THR A 189 6.67 -2.08 43.66
C THR A 189 7.77 -3.14 43.81
N PRO A 190 8.26 -3.79 42.73
CA PRO A 190 9.36 -3.17 41.97
C PRO A 190 9.35 -3.41 40.44
N VAL A 191 9.81 -2.35 39.76
CA VAL A 191 10.70 -2.25 38.59
C VAL A 191 11.25 -3.57 38.01
N PHE A 192 11.08 -3.78 36.71
CA PHE A 192 12.07 -4.42 35.83
C PHE A 192 12.00 -3.81 34.42
N GLU A 193 12.80 -2.76 34.23
CA GLU A 193 13.23 -2.26 32.91
C GLU A 193 14.53 -2.98 32.51
N LYS A 194 14.70 -3.16 31.19
CA LYS A 194 15.92 -3.54 30.45
C LYS A 194 16.35 -5.01 30.51
N GLU A 195 15.95 -5.79 29.50
CA GLU A 195 16.81 -6.83 28.90
C GLU A 195 16.18 -7.45 27.64
N ILE A 196 16.18 -6.72 26.51
CA ILE A 196 16.15 -7.35 25.17
C ILE A 196 17.08 -6.54 24.25
N ASN A 197 18.35 -6.46 24.63
CA ASN A 197 19.41 -5.91 23.77
C ASN A 197 20.70 -6.72 23.93
N SER A 198 20.55 -8.05 23.90
CA SER A 198 21.69 -8.95 23.74
C SER A 198 21.20 -10.19 23.03
N LEU A 199 21.38 -10.22 21.71
CA LEU A 199 21.59 -11.40 20.88
C LEU A 199 21.79 -10.91 19.44
N ILE A 200 22.78 -11.51 18.76
CA ILE A 200 23.27 -11.22 17.40
C ILE A 200 24.41 -10.19 17.34
N SER A 201 25.53 -10.53 17.98
CA SER A 201 26.85 -10.17 17.46
C SER A 201 27.85 -11.28 17.78
N MET A 202 27.87 -12.32 16.96
CA MET A 202 28.99 -13.26 16.90
C MET A 202 29.20 -13.73 15.46
N GLY A 203 30.33 -13.29 14.90
CA GLY A 203 31.00 -13.88 13.75
C GLY A 203 32.15 -12.96 13.31
N PRO A 204 33.20 -13.47 12.65
CA PRO A 204 33.91 -14.74 12.83
C PRO A 204 35.35 -14.55 13.37
N ILE A 205 35.91 -15.65 13.87
CA ILE A 205 37.29 -15.80 14.39
C ILE A 205 38.29 -15.66 13.23
N GLY A 206 39.16 -14.66 13.31
CA GLY A 206 40.30 -14.48 12.43
C GLY A 206 41.44 -15.43 12.80
N GLY A 207 42.09 -15.99 11.78
CA GLY A 207 43.21 -16.90 11.91
C GLY A 207 44.55 -16.22 12.17
N ASN A 208 45.48 -17.04 12.65
CA ASN A 208 46.91 -17.01 12.39
C ASN A 208 47.40 -18.46 12.36
#